data_AF-A0A947FTE8-F1
#
_entry.id   AF-A0A947FTE8-F1
#
_cell.length_a   1.000
_cell.length_b   1.000
_cell.length_c   1.000
_cell.angle_alpha   90.00
_cell.angle_beta   90.00
_cell.angle_gamma   90.00
#
_symmetry.space_group_name_H-M   'P 1'
#
loop_
_entity.id
_entity.type
_entity.pdbx_description
1 polymer ?
#
loop_
_entity_poly.entity_id
_entity_poly.type
_entity_poly.pdbx_seq_one_letter_code
_entity_poly.pdbx_strand_id
1 'polypeptide(L)'
;PEVARAGLTEADAADQGIDVDVTRYGIDDLDRAIADSEARGFVKVVTPAGQDRILGVTIVGPHAGDLIAEFVSGMRNGFGLRKILGTIHIYPTLAEANKYAAGAWQREQLSPRLLGISERFNDWMRG
;
A
#
# COMPACT_ATOMS: atom_id res chain seq x y z
N PRO A 1 8.94 -10.63 -14.24
CA PRO A 1 8.35 -9.29 -14.03
C PRO A 1 9.47 -8.33 -13.64
N GLU A 2 9.26 -7.02 -13.78
CA GLU A 2 10.22 -6.02 -13.35
C GLU A 2 10.31 -5.99 -11.81
N VAL A 3 11.40 -5.42 -11.31
CA VAL A 3 11.61 -5.17 -9.88
C VAL A 3 12.09 -3.74 -9.72
N ALA A 4 11.43 -3.00 -8.85
CA ALA A 4 11.83 -1.66 -8.44
C ALA A 4 11.87 -1.58 -6.92
N ARG A 5 12.89 -0.91 -6.38
CA ARG A 5 13.06 -0.71 -4.93
C ARG A 5 13.61 0.68 -4.64
N ALA A 6 13.14 1.28 -3.55
CA ALA A 6 13.68 2.51 -2.99
C ALA A 6 13.51 2.51 -1.47
N GLY A 7 14.46 3.13 -0.75
CA GLY A 7 14.44 3.20 0.71
C GLY A 7 14.81 1.90 1.42
N LEU A 8 14.40 1.79 2.69
CA LEU A 8 14.74 0.70 3.59
C LEU A 8 14.00 -0.59 3.25
N THR A 9 14.68 -1.72 3.45
CA THR A 9 14.03 -3.02 3.65
C THR A 9 13.76 -3.29 5.12
N GLU A 10 12.99 -4.33 5.38
CA GLU A 10 12.83 -4.96 6.70
C GLU A 10 14.18 -5.28 7.36
N ALA A 11 15.13 -5.83 6.58
CA ALA A 11 16.46 -6.12 7.09
C ALA A 11 17.23 -4.83 7.45
N ASP A 12 17.22 -3.83 6.58
CA ASP A 12 17.88 -2.54 6.88
C ASP A 12 17.26 -1.85 8.10
N ALA A 13 15.94 -1.97 8.28
CA ALA A 13 15.22 -1.42 9.43
C ALA A 13 15.59 -2.18 10.72
N ALA A 14 15.66 -3.51 10.67
CA ALA A 14 16.10 -4.34 11.79
C ALA A 14 17.55 -4.03 12.20
N ASP A 15 18.46 -3.89 11.24
CA ASP A 15 19.86 -3.52 11.47
C ASP A 15 20.00 -2.13 12.12
N GLN A 16 19.02 -1.25 11.89
CA GLN A 16 18.95 0.09 12.49
C GLN A 16 18.13 0.13 13.79
N GLY A 17 17.55 -0.99 14.24
CA GLY A 17 16.68 -1.04 15.42
C GLY A 17 15.38 -0.23 15.27
N ILE A 18 14.88 -0.09 14.05
CA ILE A 18 13.62 0.61 13.75
C ILE A 18 12.48 -0.39 13.72
N ASP A 19 11.48 -0.17 14.57
CA ASP A 19 10.23 -0.96 14.55
C ASP A 19 9.36 -0.55 13.37
N VAL A 20 8.89 -1.54 12.59
CA VAL A 20 8.24 -1.30 11.29
C VAL A 20 7.02 -2.18 11.08
N ASP A 21 6.02 -1.60 10.41
CA ASP A 21 4.94 -2.33 9.79
C ASP A 21 5.33 -2.68 8.35
N VAL A 22 4.97 -3.89 7.90
CA VAL A 22 5.21 -4.37 6.54
C VAL A 22 3.87 -4.69 5.90
N THR A 23 3.47 -3.88 4.94
CA THR A 23 2.25 -4.12 4.17
C THR A 23 2.58 -4.70 2.82
N ARG A 24 1.85 -5.75 2.42
CA ARG A 24 1.96 -6.36 1.10
C ARG A 24 0.60 -6.42 0.41
N TYR A 25 0.56 -6.00 -0.84
CA TYR A 25 -0.58 -6.16 -1.74
C TYR A 25 -0.17 -7.01 -2.94
N GLY A 26 -0.98 -8.02 -3.27
CA GLY A 26 -0.78 -8.89 -4.42
C GLY A 26 -1.29 -8.24 -5.70
N ILE A 27 -0.49 -8.27 -6.78
CA ILE A 27 -0.92 -7.76 -8.09
C ILE A 27 -1.92 -8.71 -8.76
N ASP A 28 -2.02 -9.95 -8.26
CA ASP A 28 -3.05 -10.92 -8.62
C ASP A 28 -4.48 -10.50 -8.26
N ASP A 29 -4.64 -9.54 -7.34
CA ASP A 29 -5.93 -8.93 -6.99
C ASP A 29 -6.24 -7.64 -7.79
N LEU A 30 -5.39 -7.26 -8.76
CA LEU A 30 -5.54 -6.01 -9.51
C LEU A 30 -6.24 -6.23 -10.85
N ASP A 31 -7.45 -5.67 -10.99
CA ASP A 31 -8.28 -5.75 -12.20
C ASP A 31 -7.50 -5.47 -13.50
N ARG A 32 -6.67 -4.42 -13.51
CA ARG A 32 -5.90 -4.08 -14.70
C ARG A 32 -4.89 -5.16 -15.07
N ALA A 33 -4.16 -5.68 -14.09
CA ALA A 33 -3.18 -6.74 -14.34
C ALA A 33 -3.87 -8.06 -14.73
N ILE A 34 -5.06 -8.35 -14.19
CA ILE A 34 -5.90 -9.48 -14.60
C ILE A 34 -6.33 -9.33 -16.05
N ALA A 35 -6.86 -8.16 -16.43
CA ALA A 35 -7.28 -7.87 -17.79
C ALA A 35 -6.14 -8.00 -18.81
N ASP A 36 -4.94 -7.58 -18.42
CA ASP A 36 -3.74 -7.65 -19.27
C ASP A 36 -3.06 -9.04 -19.22
N SER A 37 -3.58 -10.00 -18.44
CA SER A 37 -2.98 -11.34 -18.22
C SER A 37 -1.56 -11.30 -17.62
N GLU A 38 -1.25 -10.25 -16.86
CA GLU A 38 0.04 -10.03 -16.19
C GLU A 38 -0.07 -9.94 -14.66
N ALA A 39 -1.12 -10.53 -14.10
CA ALA A 39 -1.48 -10.54 -12.67
C ALA A 39 -0.51 -11.36 -11.80
N ARG A 40 0.76 -10.93 -11.75
CA ARG A 40 1.84 -11.58 -10.99
C ARG A 40 2.70 -10.54 -10.28
N GLY A 41 3.06 -10.86 -9.04
CA GLY A 41 3.95 -10.03 -8.23
C GLY A 41 3.21 -9.32 -7.11
N PHE A 42 3.80 -8.25 -6.59
CA PHE A 42 3.31 -7.57 -5.39
C PHE A 42 3.88 -6.15 -5.26
N VAL A 43 3.19 -5.33 -4.48
CA VAL A 43 3.71 -4.10 -3.89
C VAL A 43 3.94 -4.36 -2.40
N LYS A 44 5.15 -4.12 -1.90
CA LYS A 44 5.50 -4.21 -0.48
C LYS A 44 6.02 -2.87 0.03
N VAL A 45 5.41 -2.34 1.08
CA VAL A 45 5.78 -1.06 1.68
C VAL A 45 6.21 -1.28 3.12
N VAL A 46 7.28 -0.60 3.52
CA VAL A 46 7.80 -0.55 4.90
C VAL A 46 7.49 0.82 5.47
N THR A 47 6.82 0.86 6.63
CA THR A 47 6.51 2.09 7.38
C THR A 47 6.95 1.93 8.84
N PRO A 48 7.18 2.99 9.62
CA PRO A 48 7.33 2.83 11.06
C PRO A 48 6.03 2.28 11.65
N ALA A 49 6.12 1.52 12.73
CA ALA A 49 4.97 0.95 13.41
C ALA A 49 3.92 2.04 13.74
N GLY A 50 2.67 1.83 13.31
CA GLY A 50 1.53 2.72 13.56
C GLY A 50 1.53 4.04 12.78
N GLN A 51 2.52 4.29 11.93
CA GLN A 51 2.69 5.55 11.20
C GLN A 51 2.67 5.32 9.69
N ASP A 52 2.14 6.28 8.92
CA ASP A 52 1.96 6.12 7.48
C ASP A 52 3.16 6.59 6.63
N ARG A 53 4.23 7.06 7.28
CA ARG A 53 5.45 7.52 6.62
C ARG A 53 6.10 6.35 5.88
N ILE A 54 6.41 6.54 4.60
CA ILE A 54 7.09 5.53 3.80
C ILE A 54 8.59 5.53 4.15
N LEU A 55 9.12 4.40 4.62
CA LEU A 55 10.56 4.19 4.83
C LEU A 55 11.21 3.50 3.63
N GLY A 56 10.44 2.64 2.95
CA GLY A 56 10.86 1.99 1.72
C GLY A 56 9.74 1.23 1.05
N VAL A 57 10.00 0.87 -0.20
CA VAL A 57 9.07 0.13 -1.05
C VAL A 57 9.83 -0.84 -1.94
N THR A 58 9.23 -2.00 -2.20
CA THR A 58 9.64 -2.95 -3.23
C THR A 58 8.43 -3.34 -4.05
N ILE A 59 8.51 -3.13 -5.36
CA ILE A 59 7.47 -3.53 -6.32
C ILE A 59 8.07 -4.60 -7.21
N VAL A 60 7.36 -5.72 -7.33
CA VAL A 60 7.64 -6.78 -8.30
C VAL A 60 6.41 -6.91 -9.17
N GLY A 61 6.50 -6.66 -10.47
CA GLY A 61 5.31 -6.65 -11.32
C GLY A 61 5.55 -6.05 -12.71
N PRO A 62 4.51 -5.97 -13.56
CA PRO A 62 4.57 -5.17 -14.78
C PRO A 62 4.71 -3.68 -14.43
N HIS A 63 5.56 -2.96 -15.17
CA HIS A 63 5.79 -1.52 -14.97
C HIS A 63 6.25 -1.12 -13.56
N ALA A 64 6.93 -2.00 -12.83
CA ALA A 64 7.38 -1.71 -11.46
C ALA A 64 8.25 -0.45 -11.38
N GLY A 65 9.08 -0.21 -12.41
CA GLY A 65 9.92 0.99 -12.51
C GLY A 65 9.13 2.30 -12.65
N ASP A 66 7.95 2.25 -13.27
CA ASP A 66 7.08 3.42 -13.42
C ASP A 66 6.24 3.64 -12.16
N LEU A 67 5.71 2.56 -11.58
CA LEU A 67 4.84 2.61 -10.40
C LEU A 67 5.55 3.14 -9.15
N ILE A 68 6.85 2.90 -9.02
CA ILE A 68 7.62 3.30 -7.83
C ILE A 68 7.74 4.82 -7.67
N ALA A 69 7.57 5.59 -8.76
CA ALA A 69 7.76 7.03 -8.77
C ALA A 69 6.86 7.77 -7.75
N GLU A 70 5.64 7.28 -7.53
CA GLU A 70 4.73 7.87 -6.54
C GLU A 70 5.26 7.70 -5.10
N PHE A 71 5.73 6.50 -4.75
CA PHE A 71 6.32 6.25 -3.43
C PHE A 71 7.61 7.05 -3.22
N VAL A 72 8.45 7.17 -4.26
CA VAL A 72 9.66 8.02 -4.22
C VAL A 72 9.27 9.49 -4.00
N SER A 73 8.22 9.97 -4.68
CA SER A 73 7.67 11.31 -4.44
C SER A 73 7.17 11.46 -3.00
N GLY A 74 6.50 10.44 -2.45
CA GLY A 74 6.06 10.41 -1.05
C GLY A 74 7.21 10.53 -0.06
N MET A 75 8.25 9.72 -0.25
CA MET A 75 9.48 9.78 0.56
C MET A 75 10.19 11.14 0.45
N ARG A 76 10.26 11.71 -0.76
CA ARG A 76 10.92 13.01 -1.00
C ARG A 76 10.15 14.18 -0.41
N ASN A 77 8.82 14.17 -0.51
CA ASN A 77 7.96 15.29 -0.16
C ASN A 77 7.26 15.11 1.20
N GLY A 78 7.52 14.01 1.90
CA GLY A 78 7.04 13.78 3.27
C GLY A 78 5.56 13.43 3.40
N PHE A 79 4.91 12.94 2.33
CA PHE A 79 3.55 12.41 2.45
C PHE A 79 3.56 10.88 2.58
N GLY A 80 2.66 10.36 3.40
CA GLY A 80 2.53 8.94 3.69
C GLY A 80 1.42 8.23 2.92
N LEU A 81 1.18 6.97 3.30
CA LEU A 81 0.20 6.08 2.68
C LEU A 81 -1.23 6.64 2.71
N ARG A 82 -1.62 7.41 3.74
CA ARG A 82 -2.98 7.99 3.77
C ARG A 82 -3.20 8.97 2.63
N LYS A 83 -2.16 9.68 2.20
CA LYS A 83 -2.27 10.62 1.06
C LYS A 83 -2.31 9.87 -0.27
N ILE A 84 -1.54 8.78 -0.42
CA ILE A 84 -1.64 7.89 -1.59
C ILE A 84 -3.05 7.30 -1.68
N LEU A 85 -3.58 6.80 -0.56
CA LEU A 85 -4.95 6.24 -0.51
C LEU A 85 -6.03 7.28 -0.86
N GLY A 86 -5.85 8.54 -0.43
CA GLY A 86 -6.75 9.65 -0.73
C GLY A 86 -6.62 10.23 -2.15
N THR A 87 -5.56 9.87 -2.89
CA THR A 87 -5.37 10.29 -4.27
C THR A 87 -6.30 9.52 -5.20
N ILE A 88 -6.95 10.24 -6.13
CA ILE A 88 -7.74 9.64 -7.20
C ILE A 88 -6.79 8.96 -8.19
N HIS A 89 -6.75 7.63 -8.13
CA HIS A 89 -6.12 6.80 -9.14
C HIS A 89 -7.15 6.46 -10.22
N ILE A 90 -6.73 6.52 -11.48
CA ILE A 90 -7.60 6.26 -12.63
C ILE A 90 -7.86 4.75 -12.71
N TYR A 91 -9.11 4.37 -12.97
CA TYR A 91 -9.52 2.98 -13.17
C TYR A 91 -9.82 2.67 -14.65
N PRO A 92 -9.41 1.49 -15.19
CA PRO A 92 -8.47 0.53 -14.60
C PRO A 92 -7.01 0.86 -14.98
N THR A 93 -6.11 1.02 -14.01
CA THR A 93 -4.66 1.22 -14.26
C THR A 93 -3.76 0.44 -13.31
N LEU A 94 -2.51 0.17 -13.72
CA LEU A 94 -1.51 -0.43 -12.85
C LEU A 94 -1.16 0.45 -11.63
N ALA A 95 -1.32 1.77 -11.76
CA ALA A 95 -1.10 2.74 -10.68
C ALA A 95 -2.00 2.46 -9.47
N GLU A 96 -3.19 1.88 -9.67
CA GLU A 96 -4.09 1.53 -8.57
C GLU A 96 -3.47 0.52 -7.60
N ALA A 97 -2.44 -0.24 -7.99
CA ALA A 97 -1.68 -1.10 -7.07
C ALA A 97 -1.14 -0.31 -5.86
N ASN A 98 -0.68 0.93 -6.07
CA ASN A 98 -0.17 1.78 -5.00
C ASN A 98 -1.29 2.19 -4.04
N LYS A 99 -2.46 2.57 -4.59
CA LYS A 99 -3.68 2.85 -3.81
C LYS A 99 -4.13 1.65 -2.99
N TYR A 100 -4.14 0.45 -3.58
CA TYR A 100 -4.57 -0.75 -2.88
C TYR A 100 -3.56 -1.22 -1.83
N ALA A 101 -2.26 -1.05 -2.07
CA ALA A 101 -1.23 -1.24 -1.03
C ALA A 101 -1.43 -0.28 0.15
N ALA A 102 -1.68 1.00 -0.12
CA ALA A 102 -2.01 1.98 0.92
C ALA A 102 -3.32 1.63 1.66
N GLY A 103 -4.31 1.09 0.94
CA GLY A 103 -5.57 0.61 1.50
C GLY A 103 -5.40 -0.63 2.39
N ALA A 104 -4.51 -1.55 2.02
CA ALA A 104 -4.17 -2.71 2.84
C ALA A 104 -3.57 -2.28 4.19
N TRP A 105 -2.60 -1.35 4.15
CA TRP A 105 -2.04 -0.75 5.37
C TRP A 105 -3.13 -0.08 6.20
N GLN A 106 -3.99 0.73 5.57
CA GLN A 106 -5.03 1.45 6.29
C GLN A 106 -6.01 0.52 7.01
N ARG A 107 -6.33 -0.65 6.45
CA ARG A 107 -7.21 -1.65 7.07
C ARG A 107 -6.57 -2.24 8.34
N GLU A 108 -5.27 -2.51 8.32
CA GLU A 108 -4.53 -3.03 9.47
C GLU A 108 -4.51 -2.03 10.64
N GLN A 109 -4.56 -0.73 10.34
CA GLN A 109 -4.60 0.32 11.36
C GLN A 109 -6.00 0.66 11.91
N LEU A 110 -7.07 0.02 11.42
CA LEU A 110 -8.42 0.30 11.92
C LEU A 110 -8.64 -0.34 13.29
N SER A 111 -9.19 0.44 14.22
CA SER A 111 -9.57 -0.07 15.53
C SER A 111 -10.75 -1.06 15.43
N PRO A 112 -10.61 -2.32 15.90
CA PRO A 112 -11.69 -3.29 15.87
C PRO A 112 -12.92 -2.83 16.65
N ARG A 113 -12.73 -2.05 17.72
CA ARG A 113 -13.83 -1.50 18.52
C ARG A 113 -14.65 -0.49 17.72
N LEU A 114 -13.99 0.39 16.98
CA LEU A 114 -14.67 1.40 16.16
C LEU A 114 -15.37 0.76 14.98
N LEU A 115 -14.78 -0.26 14.37
CA LEU A 115 -15.43 -1.08 13.34
C LEU A 115 -16.72 -1.71 13.87
N GLY A 116 -16.68 -2.36 15.03
CA GLY A 116 -17.87 -2.95 15.63
C GLY A 116 -18.97 -1.94 16.00
N ILE A 117 -18.60 -0.70 16.38
CA ILE A 117 -19.57 0.39 16.57
C ILE A 117 -20.19 0.79 15.23
N SER A 118 -19.37 0.97 14.20
CA SER A 118 -19.83 1.34 12.86
C SER A 118 -20.74 0.27 12.25
N GLU A 119 -20.44 -1.01 12.44
CA GLU A 119 -21.27 -2.12 11.97
C GLU A 119 -22.65 -2.08 12.63
N ARG A 120 -22.71 -2.00 13.96
CA ARG A 120 -23.99 -1.89 14.70
C ARG A 120 -24.82 -0.69 14.28
N PHE A 121 -24.16 0.45 14.05
CA PHE A 121 -24.83 1.66 13.57
C PHE A 121 -25.38 1.46 12.14
N ASN A 122 -24.59 0.87 11.25
CA ASN A 122 -25.01 0.58 9.89
C ASN A 122 -26.17 -0.42 9.86
N ASP A 123 -26.15 -1.46 10.69
CA ASP A 123 -27.23 -2.43 10.82
C ASP A 123 -28.51 -1.75 11.31
N TRP A 124 -28.41 -0.91 12.35
CA TRP A 124 -29.54 -0.11 12.84
C TRP A 124 -30.14 0.80 11.77
N MET A 125 -29.31 1.40 10.90
CA MET A 125 -29.81 2.22 9.79
C MET A 125 -30.43 1.42 8.64
N ARG A 126 -30.05 0.16 8.47
CA ARG A 126 -30.56 -0.70 7.38
C ARG A 126 -31.91 -1.36 7.72
N GLY A 127 -32.33 -1.34 8.97
CA GLY A 127 -33.61 -1.88 9.45
C GLY A 127 -33.51 -3.32 9.95
#